data_AF-A0A0K3BER2-F1
#
_entry.id   AF-A0A0K3BER2-F1
#
_cell.length_a   1.000
_cell.length_b   1.000
_cell.length_c   1.000
_cell.angle_alpha   90.00
_cell.angle_beta   90.00
_cell.angle_gamma   90.00
#
_symmetry.space_group_name_H-M   'P 1'
#
loop_
_entity.id
_entity.type
_entity.pdbx_description
1 polymer ?
#
loop_
_entity_poly.entity_id
_entity_poly.type
_entity_poly.pdbx_seq_one_letter_code
_entity_poly.pdbx_strand_id
1 'polypeptide(L)'
;MSGYAVVIDALRRSSKAANDLSTQLRAVDLDAPVSTLNAALPGTSAGPALKGLGELWRGAVQSISDSAAQFSRDLGASAELYSTNEGAAATDLRVTGDGMRPS
;
A
#
# COMPACT_ATOMS: atom_id res chain seq x y z
N MET A 1 12.14 -9.98 -22.49
CA MET A 1 11.88 -8.96 -21.45
C MET A 1 13.17 -8.75 -20.69
N SER A 2 13.62 -7.50 -20.53
CA SER A 2 14.81 -7.18 -19.73
C SER A 2 14.54 -7.49 -18.25
N GLY A 3 15.59 -7.73 -17.46
CA GLY A 3 15.44 -7.98 -16.01
C GLY A 3 14.73 -6.85 -15.28
N TYR A 4 14.85 -5.61 -15.76
CA TYR A 4 14.20 -4.46 -15.14
C TYR A 4 12.69 -4.39 -15.39
N ALA A 5 12.18 -4.81 -16.56
CA ALA A 5 10.73 -4.88 -16.81
C ALA A 5 10.03 -5.82 -15.81
N VAL A 6 10.70 -6.91 -15.41
CA VAL A 6 10.21 -7.85 -14.39
C VAL A 6 10.16 -7.19 -13.00
N VAL A 7 11.17 -6.38 -12.66
CA VAL A 7 11.23 -5.64 -11.39
C VAL A 7 10.14 -4.56 -11.34
N ILE A 8 9.93 -3.81 -12.42
CA ILE A 8 8.85 -2.80 -12.52
C ILE A 8 7.48 -3.45 -12.32
N ASP A 9 7.25 -4.60 -12.95
CA ASP A 9 6.00 -5.33 -12.79
C ASP A 9 5.81 -5.87 -11.36
N ALA A 10 6.88 -6.35 -10.72
CA ALA A 10 6.86 -6.75 -9.33
C ALA A 10 6.53 -5.58 -8.38
N LEU A 11 7.08 -4.39 -8.63
CA LEU A 11 6.77 -3.16 -7.88
C LEU A 11 5.30 -2.79 -8.03
N ARG A 12 4.75 -2.82 -9.26
CA ARG A 12 3.32 -2.54 -9.53
C ARG A 12 2.39 -3.52 -8.83
N ARG A 13 2.69 -4.82 -8.88
CA ARG A 13 1.91 -5.85 -8.18
C ARG A 13 1.95 -5.67 -6.67
N SER A 14 3.13 -5.35 -6.12
CA SER A 14 3.32 -5.11 -4.68
C SER A 14 2.58 -3.85 -4.22
N SER A 15 2.60 -2.79 -5.03
CA SER A 15 1.82 -1.57 -4.82
C SER A 15 0.32 -1.89 -4.74
N LYS A 16 -0.21 -2.61 -5.73
CA LYS A 16 -1.61 -3.03 -5.73
C LYS A 16 -1.98 -3.86 -4.49
N ALA A 17 -1.17 -4.85 -4.14
CA ALA A 17 -1.43 -5.70 -2.98
C ALA A 17 -1.45 -4.89 -1.67
N ALA A 18 -0.54 -3.92 -1.52
CA ALA A 18 -0.52 -3.02 -0.36
C ALA A 18 -1.75 -2.11 -0.29
N ASN A 19 -2.23 -1.61 -1.43
CA ASN A 19 -3.47 -0.83 -1.49
C ASN A 19 -4.71 -1.69 -1.16
N ASP A 20 -4.77 -2.92 -1.68
CA ASP A 20 -5.85 -3.86 -1.41
C ASP A 20 -5.87 -4.22 0.09
N LEU A 21 -4.71 -4.45 0.71
CA LEU A 21 -4.57 -4.64 2.15
C LEU A 21 -5.06 -3.43 2.95
N SER A 22 -4.65 -2.21 2.58
CA SER A 22 -5.13 -0.97 3.23
C SER A 22 -6.65 -0.87 3.20
N THR A 23 -7.25 -1.17 2.05
CA THR A 23 -8.71 -1.15 1.86
C THR A 23 -9.41 -2.20 2.73
N GLN A 24 -8.87 -3.42 2.77
CA GLN A 24 -9.42 -4.50 3.59
C GLN A 24 -9.34 -4.19 5.09
N LEU A 25 -8.22 -3.63 5.56
CA LEU A 25 -8.05 -3.23 6.95
C LEU A 25 -9.07 -2.17 7.36
N ARG A 26 -9.32 -1.17 6.51
CA ARG A 26 -10.32 -0.12 6.76
C ARG A 26 -11.76 -0.64 6.80
N ALA A 27 -12.03 -1.79 6.22
CA ALA A 27 -13.34 -2.43 6.24
C ALA A 27 -13.60 -3.25 7.52
N VAL A 28 -12.59 -3.46 8.37
CA VAL A 28 -12.75 -4.22 9.61
C VAL A 28 -13.48 -3.37 10.65
N ASP A 29 -14.76 -3.71 10.90
CA ASP A 29 -15.54 -3.12 11.98
C ASP A 29 -15.24 -3.80 13.32
N LEU A 30 -14.42 -3.12 14.12
CA LEU A 30 -14.03 -3.56 15.47
C LEU A 30 -14.86 -2.86 16.55
N ASP A 31 -15.70 -1.91 16.18
CA ASP A 31 -16.59 -1.21 17.10
C ASP A 31 -17.81 -2.06 17.45
N ALA A 32 -18.38 -2.75 16.47
CA ALA A 32 -19.55 -3.59 16.72
C ALA A 32 -19.30 -4.68 17.79
N PRO A 33 -18.18 -5.43 17.78
CA PRO A 33 -17.84 -6.36 18.86
C PRO A 33 -17.65 -5.69 20.22
N VAL A 34 -16.94 -4.55 20.26
CA VAL A 34 -16.65 -3.82 21.52
C VAL A 34 -17.93 -3.24 22.13
N SER A 35 -18.80 -2.69 21.29
CA SER A 35 -20.12 -2.18 21.67
C SER A 35 -21.00 -3.30 22.23
N THR A 36 -21.02 -4.47 21.56
CA THR A 36 -21.75 -5.65 22.01
C THR A 36 -21.26 -6.13 23.38
N LEU A 37 -19.93 -6.18 23.58
CA LEU A 37 -19.33 -6.54 24.86
C LEU A 37 -19.67 -5.54 25.97
N ASN A 38 -19.63 -4.24 25.67
CA ASN A 38 -19.96 -3.20 26.63
C ASN A 38 -21.45 -3.25 27.04
N ALA A 39 -22.35 -3.53 26.09
CA ALA A 39 -23.78 -3.71 26.37
C ALA A 39 -24.07 -4.99 27.19
N ALA A 40 -23.26 -6.04 27.03
CA ALA A 40 -23.41 -7.28 27.79
C ALA A 40 -22.87 -7.21 29.23
N LEU A 41 -22.05 -6.19 29.55
CA LEU A 41 -21.37 -6.05 30.85
C LEU A 41 -21.68 -4.72 31.57
N PRO A 42 -22.97 -4.35 31.75
CA PRO A 42 -23.33 -3.09 32.39
C PRO A 42 -22.91 -3.08 33.87
N GLY A 43 -22.27 -1.99 34.30
CA GLY A 43 -21.88 -1.79 35.71
C GLY A 43 -20.64 -2.55 36.18
N THR A 44 -19.96 -3.27 35.28
CA THR A 44 -18.69 -3.92 35.61
C THR A 44 -17.54 -2.91 35.59
N SER A 45 -16.50 -3.14 36.41
CA SER A 45 -15.26 -2.36 36.37
C SER A 45 -14.54 -2.41 35.01
N ALA A 46 -14.95 -3.33 34.12
CA ALA A 46 -14.40 -3.52 32.79
C ALA A 46 -14.97 -2.56 31.72
N GLY A 47 -16.10 -1.88 31.95
CA GLY A 47 -16.71 -0.97 30.97
C GLY A 47 -15.76 0.11 30.42
N PRO A 48 -15.04 0.86 31.28
CA PRO A 48 -14.03 1.81 30.83
C PRO A 48 -12.87 1.17 30.06
N ALA A 49 -12.44 -0.04 30.46
CA ALA A 49 -11.38 -0.78 29.77
C ALA A 49 -11.83 -1.24 28.36
N LEU A 50 -13.09 -1.62 28.19
CA LEU A 50 -13.68 -1.96 26.89
C LEU A 50 -13.75 -0.74 25.96
N LYS A 51 -14.10 0.44 26.49
CA LYS A 51 -14.06 1.68 25.71
C LYS A 51 -12.64 2.02 25.25
N GLY A 52 -11.66 1.93 26.14
CA GLY A 52 -10.25 2.14 25.81
C GLY A 52 -9.73 1.12 24.79
N LEU A 53 -10.21 -0.13 24.85
CA LEU A 53 -9.90 -1.16 23.86
C LEU A 53 -10.40 -0.76 22.47
N GLY A 54 -11.65 -0.30 22.33
CA GLY A 54 -12.20 0.14 21.04
C GLY A 54 -11.38 1.27 20.40
N GLU A 55 -10.97 2.26 21.20
CA GLU A 55 -10.12 3.37 20.74
C GLU A 55 -8.72 2.88 20.31
N LEU A 56 -8.11 1.99 21.08
CA LEU A 56 -6.81 1.37 20.76
C LEU A 56 -6.85 0.60 19.44
N TRP A 57 -7.88 -0.23 19.26
CA TRP A 57 -8.06 -1.03 18.05
C TRP A 57 -8.29 -0.17 16.83
N ARG A 58 -9.11 0.87 16.95
CA ARG A 58 -9.34 1.84 15.86
C ARG A 58 -8.04 2.54 15.47
N GLY A 59 -7.26 2.98 16.44
CA GLY A 59 -5.95 3.60 16.22
C GLY A 59 -4.96 2.64 15.53
N ALA A 60 -4.92 1.38 15.97
CA ALA A 60 -4.06 0.36 15.38
C ALA A 60 -4.43 0.06 13.92
N VAL A 61 -5.71 -0.17 13.62
CA VAL A 61 -6.17 -0.42 12.24
C VAL A 61 -5.91 0.78 11.35
N GLN A 62 -6.18 1.99 11.82
CA GLN A 62 -5.90 3.21 11.07
C GLN A 62 -4.40 3.30 10.72
N SER A 63 -3.52 3.15 11.72
CA SER A 63 -2.07 3.22 11.56
C SER A 63 -1.53 2.19 10.55
N ILE A 64 -1.97 0.93 10.64
CA ILE A 64 -1.53 -0.13 9.73
C ILE A 64 -2.08 0.15 8.31
N SER A 65 -3.34 0.56 8.19
CA SER A 65 -3.94 0.87 6.89
C SER A 65 -3.25 2.04 6.18
N ASP A 66 -2.84 3.07 6.94
CA ASP A 66 -2.15 4.23 6.40
C ASP A 66 -0.72 3.89 5.99
N SER A 67 -0.04 3.06 6.79
CA SER A 67 1.29 2.53 6.45
C SER A 67 1.27 1.70 5.18
N ALA A 68 0.26 0.82 5.01
CA ALA A 68 0.08 0.03 3.79
C ALA A 68 -0.22 0.92 2.57
N ALA A 69 -1.05 1.96 2.73
CA ALA A 69 -1.33 2.92 1.67
C ALA A 69 -0.08 3.74 1.28
N GLN A 70 0.74 4.14 2.27
CA GLN A 70 1.99 4.84 2.01
C GLN A 70 2.97 3.94 1.24
N PHE A 71 3.15 2.71 1.69
CA PHE A 71 4.00 1.73 1.00
C PHE A 71 3.54 1.47 -0.43
N SER A 72 2.23 1.38 -0.66
CA SER A 72 1.65 1.30 -2.01
C SER A 72 2.07 2.47 -2.89
N ARG A 73 1.98 3.71 -2.37
CA ARG A 73 2.35 4.92 -3.12
C ARG A 73 3.83 4.93 -3.45
N ASP A 74 4.69 4.58 -2.51
CA ASP A 74 6.15 4.59 -2.69
C ASP A 74 6.59 3.57 -3.75
N LEU A 75 6.00 2.37 -3.73
CA LEU A 75 6.24 1.35 -4.75
C LEU A 75 5.72 1.77 -6.13
N GLY A 76 4.54 2.39 -6.20
CA GLY A 76 3.97 2.90 -7.45
C GLY A 76 4.84 4.01 -8.05
N ALA A 77 5.27 4.96 -7.24
CA ALA A 77 6.19 6.03 -7.65
C ALA A 77 7.54 5.47 -8.12
N SER A 78 8.09 4.48 -7.42
CA SER A 78 9.34 3.82 -7.82
C SER A 78 9.20 3.12 -9.18
N ALA A 79 8.10 2.40 -9.41
CA ALA A 79 7.83 1.75 -10.68
C ALA A 79 7.75 2.76 -11.84
N GLU A 80 7.12 3.91 -11.62
CA GLU A 80 6.98 4.96 -12.62
C GLU A 80 8.32 5.63 -12.95
N LEU A 81 9.14 5.90 -11.93
CA LEU A 81 10.49 6.43 -12.11
C LEU A 81 11.36 5.47 -12.94
N TYR A 82 11.35 4.18 -12.62
CA TYR A 82 12.11 3.19 -13.40
C TYR A 82 11.59 3.06 -14.84
N SER A 83 10.27 3.03 -15.02
CA SER A 83 9.64 2.94 -16.35
C SER A 83 9.98 4.15 -17.22
N THR A 84 9.98 5.36 -16.64
CA THR A 84 10.33 6.60 -17.36
C THR A 84 11.80 6.61 -17.76
N ASN A 85 12.69 6.22 -16.84
CA ASN A 85 14.13 6.17 -17.11
C ASN A 85 14.47 5.12 -18.18
N GLU A 86 13.79 3.97 -18.19
CA GLU A 86 13.92 2.99 -19.28
C GLU A 86 13.43 3.53 -20.63
N GLY A 87 12.28 4.21 -20.65
CA GLY A 87 11.75 4.83 -21.86
C GLY A 87 12.70 5.88 -22.44
N ALA A 88 13.30 6.71 -21.58
CA ALA A 88 14.30 7.70 -21.97
C ALA A 88 15.57 7.03 -22.52
N ALA A 89 16.12 6.03 -21.82
CA ALA A 89 17.32 5.31 -22.26
C ALA A 89 17.10 4.56 -23.59
N ALA A 90 15.92 3.95 -23.78
CA ALA A 90 15.57 3.28 -25.03
C ALA A 90 15.42 4.25 -26.20
N THR A 91 14.93 5.47 -25.93
CA THR A 91 14.81 6.53 -26.93
C THR A 91 16.20 7.06 -27.33
N ASP A 92 17.07 7.32 -26.36
CA ASP A 92 18.42 7.82 -26.59
C ASP A 92 19.30 6.82 -27.35
N LEU A 93 19.21 5.52 -26.99
CA LEU A 93 19.87 4.44 -27.73
C LEU A 93 19.37 4.31 -29.18
N ARG A 94 18.07 4.53 -29.44
CA ARG A 94 17.52 4.55 -30.81
C ARG A 94 18.05 5.73 -31.62
N VAL A 95 18.08 6.93 -31.03
CA VAL A 95 18.62 8.14 -31.69
C VAL A 95 20.10 7.93 -32.05
N THR A 96 20.87 7.33 -31.16
CA THR A 96 22.30 7.06 -31.39
C THR A 96 22.53 5.95 -32.43
N GLY A 97 21.67 4.93 -32.46
CA GLY A 97 21.73 3.83 -33.42
C GLY A 97 21.35 4.19 -34.86
N ASP A 98 20.35 5.06 -35.05
CA ASP A 98 19.94 5.53 -36.39
C ASP A 98 20.92 6.55 -37.00
N GLY A 99 21.74 7.21 -36.19
CA GLY A 99 22.81 8.12 -36.63
C GLY A 99 24.09 7.42 -37.10
N MET A 100 24.28 6.14 -36.79
CA MET A 100 25.48 5.37 -37.10
C MET A 100 25.25 4.40 -38.26
N ARG A 101 24.87 4.94 -39.43
CA ARG A 101 24.89 4.19 -40.69
C ARG A 101 26.15 4.57 -41.47
N PRO A 102 27.24 3.77 -41.42
CA PRO A 102 28.42 4.04 -42.24
C PRO A 102 28.09 3.76 -43.71
N SER A 103 28.46 4.72 -44.57
CA SER A 103 28.52 4.62 -46.04
C SER A 103 29.59 3.64 -46.50
#